data_AF-A0A6N7DB33-F1
#
_entry.id   AF-A0A6N7DB33-F1
#
_cell.length_a   1.000
_cell.length_b   1.000
_cell.length_c   1.000
_cell.angle_alpha   90.00
_cell.angle_beta   90.00
_cell.angle_gamma   90.00
#
_symmetry.space_group_name_H-M   'P 1'
#
loop_
_entity.id
_entity.type
_entity.pdbx_description
1 polymer ?
#
loop_
_entity_poly.entity_id
_entity_poly.type
_entity_poly.pdbx_seq_one_letter_code
_entity_poly.pdbx_strand_id
1 'polypeptide(L)'
;MYAALTQEDQSHEQGTVVGTLDTAIPQAAGAQDAEAQRQWEQYARDRGVVRYRYSLVRTTQDGKTAQRSLADLEPGQRLTQELVGPLVERVLVLQDEAHARVADPRMKKLPDETAVLLLLEADVIAVTAVLSALSRCEPAPLQSCCLELGGRLQREVELYAWKKREKSAQKEREEGDAPWEPNMHELMVKRNDTVDERVFTKWSKKAKLFVKEDWSTATRLRMGMVLLSALVEQDAYFEVKLVRDGAKTRQMFQLTDTARQWVAQRHHQNELMRPLMLPMICEPRDYHYLPPAASDAISDADE
;
A
#
# COMPACT_ATOMS: atom_id res chain seq x y z
N MET A 1 6.05 52.71 19.16
CA MET A 1 6.79 51.78 20.03
C MET A 1 5.78 50.79 20.62
N TYR A 2 5.39 49.77 19.84
CA TYR A 2 4.86 48.48 20.29
C TYR A 2 4.92 47.52 19.11
N ALA A 3 5.35 46.30 19.41
CA ALA A 3 6.10 45.40 18.55
C ALA A 3 5.26 44.71 17.46
N ALA A 4 5.88 44.56 16.30
CA ALA A 4 5.48 43.65 15.25
C ALA A 4 5.73 42.20 15.72
N LEU A 5 4.68 41.41 15.85
CA LEU A 5 4.75 39.95 15.90
C LEU A 5 4.48 39.44 14.48
N THR A 6 5.57 39.28 13.73
CA THR A 6 5.63 38.47 12.53
C THR A 6 5.22 37.05 12.87
N GLN A 7 4.12 36.59 12.28
CA GLN A 7 3.79 35.18 12.21
C GLN A 7 4.88 34.49 11.38
N GLU A 8 5.59 33.55 12.00
CA GLU A 8 6.39 32.56 11.31
C GLU A 8 5.44 31.71 10.46
N ASP A 9 5.43 32.02 9.17
CA ASP A 9 4.84 31.21 8.13
C ASP A 9 5.74 29.96 7.98
N GLN A 10 5.45 28.92 8.78
CA GLN A 10 6.05 27.59 8.60
C GLN A 10 5.44 26.95 7.36
N SER A 11 5.87 27.42 6.19
CA SER A 11 5.78 26.63 4.98
C SER A 11 6.63 25.36 5.17
N HIS A 12 5.96 24.22 5.24
CA HIS A 12 6.60 22.92 5.12
C HIS A 12 7.20 22.77 3.71
N GLU A 13 8.34 23.41 3.47
CA GLU A 13 9.29 22.97 2.46
C GLU A 13 9.89 21.64 2.96
N GLN A 14 9.19 20.54 2.70
CA GLN A 14 9.84 19.23 2.67
C GLN A 14 10.69 19.16 1.39
N GLY A 15 11.75 19.97 1.37
CA GLY A 15 12.85 19.81 0.43
C GLY A 15 13.40 18.41 0.65
N THR A 16 13.24 17.53 -0.34
CA THR A 16 13.84 16.21 -0.33
C THR A 16 15.34 16.39 -0.56
N VAL A 17 16.07 16.83 0.49
CA VAL A 17 17.52 16.84 0.49
C VAL A 17 17.93 15.37 0.59
N VAL A 18 18.09 14.73 -0.57
CA VAL A 18 18.84 13.49 -0.64
C VAL A 18 20.26 13.87 -0.21
N GLY A 19 20.58 13.60 1.06
CA GLY A 19 21.85 14.01 1.66
C GLY A 19 23.00 13.67 0.74
N THR A 20 23.75 14.68 0.32
CA THR A 20 25.03 14.52 -0.36
C THR A 20 26.00 13.89 0.65
N LEU A 21 26.10 12.56 0.64
CA LEU A 21 27.15 11.86 1.36
C LEU A 21 28.49 12.19 0.73
N ASP A 22 29.52 12.23 1.57
CA ASP A 22 30.88 12.52 1.16
C ASP A 22 31.32 11.51 0.09
N THR A 23 31.74 12.03 -1.07
CA THR A 23 31.87 11.25 -2.31
C THR A 23 33.27 10.67 -2.52
N ALA A 24 34.19 10.92 -1.59
CA ALA A 24 35.55 10.42 -1.68
C ALA A 24 35.55 8.89 -1.60
N ILE A 25 35.85 8.25 -2.73
CA ILE A 25 36.02 6.79 -2.85
C ILE A 25 37.31 6.42 -2.11
N PRO A 26 37.26 5.65 -1.01
CA PRO A 26 38.45 5.17 -0.32
C PRO A 26 39.39 4.42 -1.28
N GLN A 27 40.69 4.68 -1.19
CA GLN A 27 41.72 3.96 -1.95
C GLN A 27 42.65 3.24 -0.98
N ALA A 28 43.01 2.00 -1.29
CA ALA A 28 43.96 1.23 -0.48
C ALA A 28 45.40 1.70 -0.77
N ALA A 29 46.19 1.91 0.28
CA ALA A 29 47.62 2.17 0.14
C ALA A 29 48.43 0.89 -0.16
N GLY A 30 47.85 -0.29 0.07
CA GLY A 30 48.46 -1.60 -0.20
C GLY A 30 47.50 -2.77 -0.01
N ALA A 31 47.94 -4.00 -0.32
CA ALA A 31 47.10 -5.20 -0.33
C ALA A 31 46.52 -5.62 1.05
N GLN A 32 47.10 -5.14 2.14
CA GLN A 32 46.70 -5.44 3.53
C GLN A 32 46.17 -4.21 4.29
N ASP A 33 45.72 -3.18 3.56
CA ASP A 33 45.21 -1.95 4.17
C ASP A 33 43.80 -2.15 4.76
N ALA A 34 43.76 -2.71 5.98
CA ALA A 34 42.53 -2.97 6.70
C ALA A 34 41.77 -1.70 7.11
N GLU A 35 42.44 -0.54 7.18
CA GLU A 35 41.78 0.72 7.45
C GLU A 35 41.02 1.21 6.22
N ALA A 36 41.66 1.20 5.05
CA ALA A 36 41.00 1.50 3.79
C ALA A 36 39.82 0.54 3.52
N GLN A 37 39.98 -0.75 3.79
CA GLN A 37 38.87 -1.72 3.64
C GLN A 37 37.69 -1.41 4.59
N ARG A 38 37.95 -1.03 5.85
CA ARG A 38 36.87 -0.61 6.77
C ARG A 38 36.15 0.65 6.29
N GLN A 39 36.89 1.63 5.78
CA GLN A 39 36.31 2.82 5.15
C GLN A 39 35.50 2.47 3.90
N TRP A 40 35.97 1.49 3.11
CA TRP A 40 35.28 0.98 1.93
C TRP A 40 33.96 0.28 2.27
N GLU A 41 33.94 -0.54 3.31
CA GLU A 41 32.72 -1.16 3.84
C GLU A 41 31.74 -0.14 4.40
N GLN A 42 32.24 0.92 5.05
CA GLN A 42 31.40 2.03 5.49
C GLN A 42 30.80 2.78 4.31
N TYR A 43 31.60 3.08 3.29
CA TYR A 43 31.13 3.68 2.03
C TYR A 43 30.06 2.81 1.34
N ALA A 44 30.23 1.49 1.34
CA ALA A 44 29.24 0.53 0.85
C ALA A 44 27.90 0.59 1.62
N ARG A 45 27.95 0.71 2.96
CA ARG A 45 26.75 0.91 3.79
C ARG A 45 26.06 2.22 3.45
N ASP A 46 26.82 3.31 3.40
CA ASP A 46 26.36 4.66 3.09
C ASP A 46 25.69 4.75 1.70
N ARG A 47 26.29 4.12 0.69
CA ARG A 47 25.68 3.96 -0.64
C ARG A 47 24.40 3.12 -0.61
N GLY A 48 24.36 2.09 0.23
CA GLY A 48 23.16 1.29 0.48
C GLY A 48 22.00 2.13 1.02
N VAL A 49 22.27 2.98 2.02
CA VAL A 49 21.30 3.93 2.59
C VAL A 49 20.79 4.89 1.53
N VAL A 50 21.70 5.49 0.75
CA VAL A 50 21.32 6.42 -0.35
C VAL A 50 20.44 5.72 -1.38
N ARG A 51 20.83 4.51 -1.82
CA ARG A 51 20.02 3.70 -2.75
C ARG A 51 18.63 3.43 -2.17
N TYR A 52 18.54 3.07 -0.89
CA TYR A 52 17.25 2.84 -0.24
C TYR A 52 16.40 4.11 -0.22
N ARG A 53 16.95 5.25 0.19
CA ARG A 53 16.24 6.54 0.19
C ARG A 53 15.77 6.95 -1.21
N TYR A 54 16.59 6.74 -2.23
CA TYR A 54 16.15 6.92 -3.62
C TYR A 54 14.98 6.00 -4.00
N SER A 55 14.94 4.76 -3.48
CA SER A 55 13.84 3.83 -3.74
C SER A 55 12.50 4.24 -3.10
N LEU A 56 12.53 5.13 -2.11
CA LEU A 56 11.34 5.72 -1.47
C LEU A 56 10.71 6.84 -2.31
N VAL A 57 11.40 7.32 -3.34
CA VAL A 57 10.95 8.40 -4.22
C VAL A 57 10.66 7.82 -5.61
N ARG A 58 9.55 8.25 -6.21
CA ARG A 58 9.20 7.96 -7.60
C ARG A 58 9.50 9.21 -8.44
N THR A 59 10.35 9.05 -9.45
CA THR A 59 10.58 10.09 -10.46
C THR A 59 9.64 9.86 -11.63
N THR A 60 8.84 10.87 -11.95
CA THR A 60 7.93 10.86 -13.11
C THR A 60 8.73 11.14 -14.38
N GLN A 61 8.18 10.79 -15.55
CA GLN A 61 8.80 11.10 -16.86
C GLN A 61 9.13 12.59 -17.03
N ASP A 62 8.36 13.47 -16.39
CA ASP A 62 8.56 14.92 -16.40
C ASP A 62 9.67 15.40 -15.44
N GLY A 63 10.44 14.50 -14.84
CA GLY A 63 11.50 14.81 -13.87
C GLY A 63 11.01 15.19 -12.47
N LYS A 64 9.70 15.26 -12.24
CA LYS A 64 9.12 15.53 -10.92
C LYS A 64 9.27 14.33 -9.99
N THR A 65 9.80 14.56 -8.80
CA THR A 65 9.93 13.57 -7.74
C THR A 65 8.72 13.64 -6.81
N ALA A 66 8.16 12.48 -6.47
CA ALA A 66 7.12 12.34 -5.46
C ALA A 66 7.46 11.20 -4.51
N GLN A 67 7.14 11.32 -3.23
CA GLN A 67 7.30 10.21 -2.29
C GLN A 67 6.36 9.07 -2.69
N ARG A 68 6.85 7.83 -2.58
CA ARG A 68 6.05 6.64 -2.79
C ARG A 68 5.07 6.47 -1.65
N SER A 69 3.88 5.94 -1.98
CA SER A 69 2.88 5.62 -0.99
C SER A 69 3.36 4.48 -0.09
N LEU A 70 3.01 4.49 1.20
CA LEU A 70 3.36 3.40 2.12
C LEU A 70 2.83 2.05 1.62
N ALA A 71 1.66 2.04 0.96
CA ALA A 71 1.08 0.84 0.36
C ALA A 71 2.02 0.12 -0.64
N ASP A 72 2.91 0.86 -1.30
CA ASP A 72 3.86 0.31 -2.28
C ASP A 72 5.22 -0.08 -1.66
N LEU A 73 5.43 0.22 -0.38
CA LEU A 73 6.69 0.03 0.33
C LEU A 73 6.62 -1.23 1.20
N GLU A 74 7.78 -1.84 1.44
CA GLU A 74 7.90 -3.07 2.23
C GLU A 74 7.29 -2.97 3.65
N PRO A 75 7.45 -1.88 4.41
CA PRO A 75 6.75 -1.73 5.69
C PRO A 75 5.22 -1.75 5.54
N GLY A 76 4.67 -1.14 4.49
CA GLY A 76 3.24 -1.17 4.22
C GLY A 76 2.73 -2.52 3.73
N GLN A 77 3.54 -3.27 2.97
CA GLN A 77 3.22 -4.67 2.62
C GLN A 77 3.13 -5.53 3.87
N ARG A 78 4.02 -5.31 4.84
CA ARG A 78 3.97 -6.04 6.12
C ARG A 78 2.72 -5.69 6.93
N LEU A 79 2.37 -4.40 7.03
CA LEU A 79 1.10 -3.98 7.64
C LEU A 79 -0.10 -4.59 6.90
N THR A 80 -0.06 -4.64 5.58
CA THR A 80 -1.15 -5.24 4.78
C THR A 80 -1.38 -6.71 5.16
N GLN A 81 -0.31 -7.49 5.31
CA GLN A 81 -0.42 -8.90 5.72
C GLN A 81 -1.05 -9.07 7.11
N GLU A 82 -0.76 -8.15 8.03
CA GLU A 82 -1.29 -8.20 9.41
C GLU A 82 -2.73 -7.70 9.50
N LEU A 83 -3.10 -6.72 8.68
CA LEU A 83 -4.41 -6.06 8.71
C LEU A 83 -5.50 -6.77 7.92
N VAL A 84 -5.15 -7.43 6.81
CA VAL A 84 -6.15 -8.00 5.90
C VAL A 84 -6.94 -9.12 6.58
N GLY A 85 -6.28 -10.04 7.30
CA GLY A 85 -6.96 -11.18 7.95
C GLY A 85 -8.09 -10.75 8.90
N PRO A 86 -7.79 -9.95 9.95
CA PRO A 86 -8.82 -9.47 10.88
C PRO A 86 -9.93 -8.66 10.20
N LEU A 87 -9.59 -7.86 9.18
CA LEU A 87 -10.61 -7.11 8.44
C LEU A 87 -11.50 -8.01 7.59
N VAL A 88 -10.98 -9.09 7.00
CA VAL A 88 -11.79 -10.08 6.28
C VAL A 88 -12.83 -10.70 7.21
N GLU A 89 -12.42 -11.14 8.40
CA GLU A 89 -13.33 -11.69 9.40
C GLU A 89 -14.44 -10.70 9.76
N ARG A 90 -14.08 -9.42 9.96
CA ARG A 90 -15.06 -8.37 10.22
C ARG A 90 -16.00 -8.11 9.05
N VAL A 91 -15.49 -8.12 7.81
CA VAL A 91 -16.31 -7.93 6.60
C VAL A 91 -17.27 -9.10 6.41
N LEU A 92 -16.87 -10.34 6.69
CA LEU A 92 -17.76 -11.50 6.66
C LEU A 92 -18.93 -11.34 7.64
N VAL A 93 -18.66 -10.90 8.86
CA VAL A 93 -19.74 -10.60 9.84
C VAL A 93 -20.68 -9.52 9.30
N LEU A 94 -20.14 -8.45 8.69
CA LEU A 94 -20.96 -7.40 8.07
C LEU A 94 -21.79 -7.91 6.88
N GLN A 95 -21.26 -8.87 6.10
CA GLN A 95 -21.98 -9.51 5.01
C GLN A 95 -23.08 -10.44 5.53
N ASP A 96 -22.84 -11.19 6.61
CA ASP A 96 -23.86 -12.01 7.25
C ASP A 96 -25.00 -11.16 7.83
N GLU A 97 -24.67 -10.06 8.49
CA GLU A 97 -25.65 -9.06 8.94
C GLU A 97 -26.43 -8.48 7.76
N ALA A 98 -25.77 -8.21 6.63
CA ALA A 98 -26.41 -7.75 5.41
C ALA A 98 -27.35 -8.80 4.81
N HIS A 99 -26.94 -10.07 4.76
CA HIS A 99 -27.78 -11.18 4.30
C HIS A 99 -29.00 -11.37 5.19
N ALA A 100 -28.84 -11.33 6.53
CA ALA A 100 -29.95 -11.42 7.47
C ALA A 100 -30.97 -10.28 7.29
N ARG A 101 -30.48 -9.07 7.01
CA ARG A 101 -31.32 -7.90 6.70
C ARG A 101 -32.10 -8.07 5.39
N VAL A 102 -31.45 -8.58 4.35
CA VAL A 102 -32.11 -8.86 3.06
C VAL A 102 -33.17 -9.94 3.19
N ALA A 103 -32.97 -10.91 4.09
CA ALA A 103 -33.91 -11.99 4.34
C ALA A 103 -35.16 -11.55 5.12
N ASP A 104 -35.16 -10.40 5.80
CA ASP A 104 -36.30 -9.91 6.59
C ASP A 104 -37.47 -9.49 5.66
N PRO A 105 -38.61 -10.19 5.67
CA PRO A 105 -39.77 -9.86 4.83
C PRO A 105 -40.41 -8.51 5.18
N ARG A 106 -40.10 -7.94 6.35
CA ARG A 106 -40.64 -6.64 6.80
C ARG A 106 -39.83 -5.46 6.29
N MET A 107 -38.64 -5.70 5.71
CA MET A 107 -37.78 -4.64 5.22
C MET A 107 -38.36 -4.02 3.94
N LYS A 108 -38.74 -2.73 4.00
CA LYS A 108 -39.30 -2.00 2.85
C LYS A 108 -38.24 -1.49 1.88
N LYS A 109 -37.04 -1.17 2.38
CA LYS A 109 -35.93 -0.65 1.58
C LYS A 109 -34.60 -1.08 2.20
N LEU A 110 -33.76 -1.71 1.38
CA LEU A 110 -32.39 -2.04 1.76
C LEU A 110 -31.51 -0.79 1.68
N PRO A 111 -30.69 -0.48 2.71
CA PRO A 111 -29.71 0.59 2.61
C PRO A 111 -28.68 0.29 1.51
N ASP A 112 -28.28 1.31 0.75
CA ASP A 112 -27.40 1.14 -0.42
C ASP A 112 -26.05 0.53 -0.02
N GLU A 113 -25.49 0.92 1.12
CA GLU A 113 -24.24 0.37 1.65
C GLU A 113 -24.35 -1.13 1.96
N THR A 114 -25.51 -1.59 2.43
CA THR A 114 -25.76 -3.00 2.69
C THR A 114 -25.83 -3.79 1.37
N ALA A 115 -26.45 -3.22 0.33
CA ALA A 115 -26.50 -3.84 -0.99
C ALA A 115 -25.11 -3.99 -1.60
N VAL A 116 -24.29 -2.94 -1.51
CA VAL A 116 -22.95 -2.90 -2.09
C VAL A 116 -21.98 -3.89 -1.42
N LEU A 117 -22.08 -4.09 -0.11
CA LEU A 117 -21.25 -5.07 0.61
C LEU A 117 -21.40 -6.49 0.06
N LEU A 118 -22.56 -6.82 -0.52
CA LEU A 118 -22.86 -8.14 -1.07
C LEU A 118 -22.40 -8.33 -2.52
N LEU A 119 -21.88 -7.28 -3.18
CA LEU A 119 -21.46 -7.35 -4.58
C LEU A 119 -20.04 -7.87 -4.80
N LEU A 120 -19.21 -7.87 -3.74
CA LEU A 120 -17.81 -8.29 -3.79
C LEU A 120 -17.52 -9.34 -2.72
N GLU A 121 -16.49 -10.14 -2.97
CA GLU A 121 -15.94 -11.07 -1.99
C GLU A 121 -15.26 -10.30 -0.84
N ALA A 122 -15.35 -10.82 0.39
CA ALA A 122 -14.82 -10.18 1.59
C ALA A 122 -13.32 -9.86 1.48
N ASP A 123 -12.54 -10.76 0.87
CA ASP A 123 -11.10 -10.58 0.64
C ASP A 123 -10.80 -9.34 -0.20
N VAL A 124 -11.55 -9.14 -1.30
CA VAL A 124 -11.36 -8.01 -2.21
C VAL A 124 -11.69 -6.70 -1.52
N ILE A 125 -12.78 -6.69 -0.73
CA ILE A 125 -13.19 -5.52 0.06
C ILE A 125 -12.10 -5.17 1.08
N ALA A 126 -11.64 -6.15 1.85
CA ALA A 126 -10.66 -5.94 2.91
C ALA A 126 -9.32 -5.45 2.36
N VAL A 127 -8.79 -6.11 1.32
CA VAL A 127 -7.53 -5.70 0.67
C VAL A 127 -7.64 -4.28 0.12
N THR A 128 -8.75 -3.97 -0.56
CA THR A 128 -8.97 -2.62 -1.12
C THR A 128 -9.07 -1.56 -0.03
N ALA A 129 -9.76 -1.86 1.09
CA ALA A 129 -9.86 -0.98 2.23
C ALA A 129 -8.49 -0.71 2.89
N VAL A 130 -7.71 -1.76 3.16
CA VAL A 130 -6.37 -1.65 3.77
C VAL A 130 -5.41 -0.88 2.86
N LEU A 131 -5.33 -1.22 1.57
CA LEU A 131 -4.46 -0.51 0.63
C LEU A 131 -4.88 0.96 0.45
N SER A 132 -6.17 1.25 0.54
CA SER A 132 -6.67 2.63 0.49
C SER A 132 -6.31 3.40 1.75
N ALA A 133 -6.45 2.80 2.92
CA ALA A 133 -6.04 3.40 4.18
C ALA A 133 -4.53 3.65 4.22
N LEU A 134 -3.70 2.66 3.84
CA LEU A 134 -2.24 2.80 3.75
C LEU A 134 -1.81 3.81 2.68
N SER A 135 -2.64 4.06 1.66
CA SER A 135 -2.34 5.14 0.72
C SER A 135 -2.50 6.55 1.30
N ARG A 136 -3.15 6.66 2.47
CA ARG A 136 -3.44 7.90 3.20
C ARG A 136 -2.86 7.84 4.62
N CYS A 137 -1.54 7.70 4.72
CA CYS A 137 -0.82 7.66 6.00
C CYS A 137 -0.75 9.02 6.70
N GLU A 138 -0.69 10.09 5.92
CA GLU A 138 -0.71 11.46 6.42
C GLU A 138 -2.12 11.87 6.83
N PRO A 139 -2.26 12.78 7.81
CA PRO A 139 -3.56 13.25 8.27
C PRO A 139 -4.41 13.81 7.12
N ALA A 140 -5.54 13.16 6.83
CA ALA A 140 -6.45 13.56 5.77
C ALA A 140 -7.90 13.64 6.27
N PRO A 141 -8.76 14.50 5.71
CA PRO A 141 -10.17 14.56 6.09
C PRO A 141 -10.86 13.22 5.87
N LEU A 142 -11.52 12.68 6.90
CA LEU A 142 -12.15 11.35 6.87
C LEU A 142 -13.11 11.19 5.68
N GLN A 143 -13.92 12.21 5.40
CA GLN A 143 -14.85 12.17 4.27
C GLN A 143 -14.14 11.98 2.92
N SER A 144 -12.96 12.58 2.74
CA SER A 144 -12.16 12.41 1.53
C SER A 144 -11.66 10.98 1.40
N CYS A 145 -11.16 10.39 2.50
CA CYS A 145 -10.71 9.00 2.53
C CYS A 145 -11.87 8.04 2.22
N CYS A 146 -13.04 8.26 2.80
CA CYS A 146 -14.24 7.45 2.54
C CYS A 146 -14.68 7.51 1.06
N LEU A 147 -14.69 8.71 0.46
CA LEU A 147 -15.08 8.89 -0.94
C LEU A 147 -14.11 8.20 -1.90
N GLU A 148 -12.81 8.28 -1.62
CA GLU A 148 -11.79 7.60 -2.41
C GLU A 148 -11.91 6.09 -2.29
N LEU A 149 -12.07 5.55 -1.08
CA LEU A 149 -12.29 4.13 -0.85
C LEU A 149 -13.56 3.64 -1.57
N GLY A 150 -14.68 4.35 -1.43
CA GLY A 150 -15.92 4.03 -2.12
C GLY A 150 -15.77 4.06 -3.65
N GLY A 151 -14.99 5.00 -4.19
CA GLY A 151 -14.67 5.05 -5.62
C GLY A 151 -13.80 3.88 -6.09
N ARG A 152 -12.84 3.42 -5.26
CA ARG A 152 -12.02 2.24 -5.56
C ARG A 152 -12.87 0.96 -5.56
N LEU A 153 -13.75 0.78 -4.57
CA LEU A 153 -14.67 -0.37 -4.50
C LEU A 153 -15.65 -0.40 -5.68
N GLN A 154 -16.19 0.76 -6.07
CA GLN A 154 -17.03 0.87 -7.26
C GLN A 154 -16.30 0.35 -8.50
N ARG A 155 -15.03 0.73 -8.67
CA ARG A 155 -14.21 0.25 -9.79
C ARG A 155 -13.95 -1.26 -9.74
N GLU A 156 -13.73 -1.83 -8.56
CA GLU A 156 -13.61 -3.29 -8.42
C GLU A 156 -14.90 -4.02 -8.81
N VAL A 157 -16.06 -3.49 -8.42
CA VAL A 157 -17.36 -4.02 -8.87
C VAL A 157 -17.50 -3.95 -10.39
N GLU A 158 -17.18 -2.80 -10.99
CA GLU A 158 -17.22 -2.61 -12.44
C GLU A 158 -16.28 -3.58 -13.18
N LEU A 159 -15.07 -3.78 -12.67
CA LEU A 159 -14.08 -4.70 -13.22
C LEU A 159 -14.57 -6.14 -13.15
N TYR A 160 -15.10 -6.57 -11.99
CA TYR A 160 -15.62 -7.91 -11.78
C TYR A 160 -16.83 -8.19 -12.69
N ALA A 161 -17.77 -7.23 -12.77
CA ALA A 161 -18.92 -7.32 -13.64
C ALA A 161 -18.51 -7.39 -15.12
N TRP A 162 -17.56 -6.56 -15.55
CA TRP A 162 -17.05 -6.57 -16.92
C TRP A 162 -16.38 -7.90 -17.27
N LYS A 163 -15.49 -8.40 -16.42
CA LYS A 163 -14.82 -9.71 -16.58
C LYS A 163 -15.85 -10.84 -16.70
N LYS A 164 -16.91 -10.82 -15.88
CA LYS A 164 -17.97 -11.83 -15.90
C LYS A 164 -18.77 -11.80 -17.21
N ARG A 165 -19.16 -10.60 -17.68
CA ARG A 165 -19.91 -10.41 -18.93
C ARG A 165 -19.12 -10.78 -20.17
N GLU A 166 -17.83 -10.43 -20.23
CA GLU A 166 -16.96 -10.84 -21.33
C GLU A 166 -16.79 -12.37 -21.36
N LYS A 167 -16.63 -13.00 -20.19
CA LYS A 167 -16.51 -14.46 -20.10
C LYS A 167 -17.81 -15.18 -20.50
N SER A 168 -18.99 -14.65 -20.15
CA SER A 168 -20.25 -15.23 -20.60
C SER A 168 -20.47 -15.05 -22.10
N ALA A 169 -20.21 -13.85 -22.63
CA ALA A 169 -20.33 -13.58 -24.06
C ALA A 169 -19.35 -14.43 -24.89
N GLN A 170 -18.14 -14.68 -24.37
CA GLN A 170 -17.18 -15.56 -25.03
C GLN A 170 -17.69 -17.00 -25.12
N LYS A 171 -18.27 -17.53 -24.04
CA LYS A 171 -18.88 -18.89 -24.07
C LYS A 171 -20.03 -18.98 -25.07
N GLU A 172 -20.91 -18.00 -25.09
CA GLU A 172 -22.02 -17.95 -26.05
C GLU A 172 -21.52 -17.88 -27.51
N ARG A 173 -20.38 -17.21 -27.77
CA ARG A 173 -19.74 -17.20 -29.09
C ARG A 173 -19.03 -18.50 -29.45
N GLU A 174 -18.52 -19.23 -28.47
CA GLU A 174 -17.92 -20.56 -28.69
C GLU A 174 -19.01 -21.62 -28.97
N GLU A 175 -20.20 -21.46 -28.37
CA GLU A 175 -21.35 -22.34 -28.55
C GLU A 175 -22.21 -22.00 -29.79
N GLY A 176 -22.20 -20.74 -30.23
CA GLY A 176 -22.93 -20.26 -31.40
C GLY A 176 -22.06 -20.02 -32.65
N ASP A 177 -22.68 -19.91 -33.82
CA ASP A 177 -22.01 -19.49 -35.07
C ASP A 177 -21.94 -17.96 -35.19
N ALA A 178 -21.57 -17.30 -34.07
CA ALA A 178 -21.51 -15.85 -34.01
C ALA A 178 -20.18 -15.33 -34.61
N PRO A 179 -20.16 -14.12 -35.19
CA PRO A 179 -18.92 -13.50 -35.66
C PRO A 179 -17.89 -13.37 -34.53
N TRP A 180 -16.63 -13.65 -34.84
CA TRP A 180 -15.54 -13.49 -33.89
C TRP A 180 -15.44 -12.02 -33.44
N GLU A 181 -15.62 -11.80 -32.14
CA GLU A 181 -15.40 -10.52 -31.48
C GLU A 181 -14.31 -10.69 -30.40
N PRO A 182 -13.32 -9.79 -30.33
CA PRO A 182 -12.28 -9.88 -29.31
C PRO A 182 -12.81 -9.66 -27.89
N ASN A 183 -12.32 -10.45 -26.94
CA ASN A 183 -12.53 -10.19 -25.51
C ASN A 183 -11.70 -8.96 -25.09
N MET A 184 -12.39 -7.85 -24.84
CA MET A 184 -11.73 -6.56 -24.61
C MET A 184 -11.02 -6.51 -23.25
N HIS A 185 -11.54 -7.22 -22.25
CA HIS A 185 -10.91 -7.32 -20.94
C HIS A 185 -9.59 -8.10 -21.02
N GLU A 186 -9.57 -9.25 -21.69
CA GLU A 186 -8.33 -10.01 -21.88
C GLU A 186 -7.29 -9.24 -22.70
N LEU A 187 -7.71 -8.54 -23.75
CA LEU A 187 -6.81 -7.71 -24.55
C LEU A 187 -6.20 -6.57 -23.73
N MET A 188 -6.96 -5.98 -22.81
CA MET A 188 -6.43 -4.96 -21.90
C MET A 188 -5.31 -5.55 -21.04
N VAL A 189 -5.54 -6.70 -20.41
CA VAL A 189 -4.53 -7.35 -19.55
C VAL A 189 -3.30 -7.80 -20.35
N LYS A 190 -3.49 -8.38 -21.53
CA LYS A 190 -2.38 -8.88 -22.37
C LYS A 190 -1.51 -7.76 -22.97
N ARG A 191 -2.06 -6.57 -23.21
CA ARG A 191 -1.34 -5.46 -23.87
C ARG A 191 -0.68 -4.47 -22.92
N ASN A 192 -0.94 -4.56 -21.61
CA ASN A 192 -0.43 -3.59 -20.65
C ASN A 192 0.22 -4.35 -19.49
N ASP A 193 1.49 -4.06 -19.22
CA ASP A 193 2.23 -4.69 -18.12
C ASP A 193 1.58 -4.40 -16.76
N THR A 194 0.99 -3.21 -16.62
CA THR A 194 0.23 -2.78 -15.45
C THR A 194 -1.07 -2.12 -15.87
N VAL A 195 -2.18 -2.48 -15.21
CA VAL A 195 -3.49 -1.87 -15.44
C VAL A 195 -3.73 -0.80 -14.38
N ASP A 196 -3.43 0.46 -14.73
CA ASP A 196 -3.75 1.62 -13.90
C ASP A 196 -5.13 2.20 -14.25
N GLU A 197 -5.59 3.19 -13.47
CA GLU A 197 -6.90 3.84 -13.67
C GLU A 197 -7.02 4.48 -15.07
N ARG A 198 -5.90 4.97 -15.63
CA ARG A 198 -5.85 5.60 -16.95
C ARG A 198 -6.04 4.56 -18.06
N VAL A 199 -5.34 3.44 -17.97
CA VAL A 199 -5.47 2.29 -18.87
C VAL A 199 -6.89 1.76 -18.78
N PHE A 200 -7.38 1.48 -17.56
CA PHE A 200 -8.74 1.01 -17.34
C PHE A 200 -9.78 1.92 -18.01
N THR A 201 -9.72 3.23 -17.76
CA THR A 201 -10.64 4.22 -18.35
C THR A 201 -10.57 4.27 -19.88
N LYS A 202 -9.38 4.08 -20.46
CA LYS A 202 -9.18 4.05 -21.91
C LYS A 202 -9.82 2.81 -22.55
N TRP A 203 -9.75 1.67 -21.88
CA TRP A 203 -10.27 0.40 -22.38
C TRP A 203 -11.77 0.25 -22.12
N SER A 204 -12.27 0.70 -20.97
CA SER A 204 -13.70 0.66 -20.65
C SER A 204 -14.54 1.46 -21.64
N LYS A 205 -14.05 2.61 -22.11
CA LYS A 205 -14.68 3.40 -23.19
C LYS A 205 -14.81 2.66 -24.53
N LYS A 206 -13.98 1.64 -24.77
CA LYS A 206 -13.99 0.85 -26.02
C LYS A 206 -14.77 -0.44 -25.90
N ALA A 207 -15.07 -0.88 -24.67
CA ALA A 207 -15.72 -2.15 -24.41
C ALA A 207 -17.24 -1.97 -24.49
N LYS A 208 -17.89 -2.69 -25.41
CA LYS A 208 -19.35 -2.67 -25.56
C LYS A 208 -20.08 -3.27 -24.35
N LEU A 209 -19.48 -4.28 -23.71
CA LEU A 209 -20.05 -5.02 -22.59
C LEU A 209 -19.75 -4.37 -21.22
N PHE A 210 -18.99 -3.29 -21.22
CA PHE A 210 -18.73 -2.53 -20.01
C PHE A 210 -19.98 -1.70 -19.67
N VAL A 211 -20.49 -1.87 -18.44
CA VAL A 211 -21.53 -1.01 -17.90
C VAL A 211 -20.94 -0.36 -16.67
N LYS A 212 -20.97 0.97 -16.68
CA LYS A 212 -20.55 1.79 -15.54
C LYS A 212 -21.63 1.72 -14.47
N GLU A 213 -21.22 1.47 -13.23
CA GLU A 213 -22.13 1.53 -12.10
C GLU A 213 -22.26 2.99 -11.67
N ASP A 214 -23.47 3.51 -11.47
CA ASP A 214 -23.67 4.90 -11.02
C ASP A 214 -23.92 4.94 -9.52
N TRP A 215 -22.85 4.83 -8.73
CA TRP A 215 -22.95 5.01 -7.28
C TRP A 215 -23.07 6.48 -6.92
N SER A 216 -24.11 6.80 -6.14
CA SER A 216 -24.24 8.14 -5.59
C SER A 216 -23.04 8.48 -4.70
N THR A 217 -22.69 9.76 -4.60
CA THR A 217 -21.64 10.24 -3.68
C THR A 217 -21.96 9.86 -2.23
N ALA A 218 -23.25 9.83 -1.86
CA ALA A 218 -23.69 9.42 -0.53
C ALA A 218 -23.44 7.92 -0.28
N THR A 219 -23.70 7.06 -1.27
CA THR A 219 -23.43 5.61 -1.19
C THR A 219 -21.94 5.34 -1.02
N ARG A 220 -21.09 6.00 -1.82
CA ARG A 220 -19.63 5.90 -1.71
C ARG A 220 -19.13 6.33 -0.33
N LEU A 221 -19.66 7.45 0.18
CA LEU A 221 -19.30 7.98 1.48
C LEU A 221 -19.69 7.01 2.61
N ARG A 222 -20.92 6.49 2.60
CA ARG A 222 -21.42 5.55 3.63
C ARG A 222 -20.64 4.25 3.61
N MET A 223 -20.37 3.69 2.42
CA MET A 223 -19.55 2.50 2.26
C MET A 223 -18.15 2.69 2.83
N GLY A 224 -17.48 3.78 2.44
CA GLY A 224 -16.16 4.11 2.95
C GLY A 224 -16.15 4.30 4.47
N MET A 225 -17.19 4.91 5.02
CA MET A 225 -17.32 5.08 6.47
C MET A 225 -17.44 3.73 7.19
N VAL A 226 -18.31 2.83 6.73
CA VAL A 226 -18.49 1.50 7.33
C VAL A 226 -17.17 0.73 7.38
N LEU A 227 -16.42 0.73 6.27
CA LEU A 227 -15.17 -0.04 6.17
C LEU A 227 -14.01 0.60 6.93
N LEU A 228 -13.86 1.92 6.90
CA LEU A 228 -12.81 2.59 7.68
C LEU A 228 -13.11 2.52 9.19
N SER A 229 -14.38 2.60 9.59
CA SER A 229 -14.77 2.36 10.99
C SER A 229 -14.46 0.92 11.40
N ALA A 230 -14.79 -0.07 10.56
CA ALA A 230 -14.44 -1.47 10.82
C ALA A 230 -12.92 -1.67 10.94
N LEU A 231 -12.13 -1.02 10.09
CA LEU A 231 -10.66 -1.07 10.17
C LEU A 231 -10.13 -0.48 11.49
N VAL A 232 -10.64 0.68 11.91
CA VAL A 232 -10.24 1.34 13.16
C VAL A 232 -10.71 0.57 14.40
N GLU A 233 -11.83 -0.15 14.31
CA GLU A 233 -12.33 -1.00 15.41
C GLU A 233 -11.47 -2.26 15.61
N GLN A 234 -10.98 -2.85 14.53
CA GLN A 234 -10.22 -4.10 14.59
C GLN A 234 -8.75 -3.91 14.93
N ASP A 235 -8.21 -2.71 14.73
CA ASP A 235 -6.77 -2.50 14.71
C ASP A 235 -6.31 -1.20 15.41
N ALA A 236 -5.06 -1.19 15.87
CA ALA A 236 -4.45 -0.08 16.60
C ALA A 236 -3.54 0.82 15.74
N TYR A 237 -3.40 0.54 14.44
CA TYR A 237 -2.55 1.34 13.54
C TYR A 237 -3.23 2.59 13.01
N PHE A 238 -4.56 2.63 12.94
CA PHE A 238 -5.33 3.77 12.43
C PHE A 238 -6.23 4.40 13.49
N GLU A 239 -6.42 5.71 13.38
CA GLU A 239 -7.33 6.46 14.26
C GLU A 239 -8.08 7.56 13.50
N VAL A 240 -9.22 7.96 14.06
CA VAL A 240 -9.96 9.14 13.64
C VAL A 240 -9.87 10.19 14.75
N LYS A 241 -9.14 11.28 14.51
CA LYS A 241 -8.99 12.40 15.45
C LYS A 241 -9.88 13.58 15.05
N LEU A 242 -10.47 14.25 16.03
CA LEU A 242 -11.13 15.54 15.83
C LEU A 242 -10.08 16.65 15.90
N VAL A 243 -9.79 17.28 14.77
CA VAL A 243 -8.84 18.40 14.67
C VAL A 243 -9.61 19.69 14.44
N ARG A 244 -9.24 20.73 15.18
CA ARG A 244 -9.80 22.07 15.00
C ARG A 244 -8.99 22.81 13.93
N ASP A 245 -9.61 23.03 12.78
CA ASP A 245 -9.08 23.82 11.66
C ASP A 245 -9.73 25.21 11.72
N GLY A 246 -9.08 26.11 12.46
CA GLY A 246 -9.59 27.44 12.77
C GLY A 246 -10.92 27.43 13.55
N ALA A 247 -11.99 27.88 12.91
CA ALA A 247 -13.33 27.90 13.51
C ALA A 247 -14.11 26.58 13.34
N LYS A 248 -13.63 25.66 12.49
CA LYS A 248 -14.33 24.42 12.17
C LYS A 248 -13.62 23.23 12.81
N THR A 249 -14.38 22.27 13.30
CA THR A 249 -13.87 20.97 13.70
C THR A 249 -14.05 19.99 12.54
N ARG A 250 -13.01 19.20 12.25
CA ARG A 250 -13.02 18.18 11.20
C ARG A 250 -12.52 16.86 11.76
N GLN A 251 -13.10 15.76 11.31
CA GLN A 251 -12.59 14.42 11.56
C GLN A 251 -11.47 14.13 10.56
N MET A 252 -10.30 13.80 11.09
CA MET A 252 -9.10 13.46 10.35
C MET A 252 -8.78 11.98 10.54
N PHE A 253 -8.61 11.26 9.44
CA PHE A 253 -8.13 9.89 9.42
C PHE A 253 -6.61 9.91 9.28
N GLN A 254 -5.91 9.16 10.13
CA GLN A 254 -4.46 9.11 10.13
C GLN A 254 -3.95 7.82 10.79
N LEU A 255 -2.67 7.53 10.58
CA LEU A 255 -1.97 6.54 11.41
C LEU A 255 -1.92 7.02 12.88
N THR A 256 -1.91 6.08 13.81
CA THR A 256 -1.59 6.34 15.21
C THR A 256 -0.11 6.71 15.37
N ASP A 257 0.23 7.36 16.48
CA ASP A 257 1.62 7.73 16.76
C ASP A 257 2.53 6.50 16.89
N THR A 258 2.00 5.42 17.46
CA THR A 258 2.67 4.13 17.59
C THR A 258 2.92 3.48 16.22
N ALA A 259 1.93 3.53 15.31
CA ALA A 259 2.08 3.07 13.95
C ALA A 259 3.13 3.87 13.17
N ARG A 260 3.12 5.20 13.28
CA ARG A 260 4.13 6.07 12.66
C ARG A 260 5.53 5.72 13.13
N GLN A 261 5.73 5.51 14.44
CA GLN A 261 7.01 5.10 15.01
C GLN A 261 7.46 3.73 14.50
N TRP A 262 6.53 2.76 14.42
CA TRP A 262 6.82 1.43 13.88
C TRP A 262 7.27 1.51 12.41
N VAL A 263 6.58 2.30 11.58
CA VAL A 263 6.94 2.52 10.16
C VAL A 263 8.33 3.17 10.06
N ALA A 264 8.60 4.20 10.86
CA ALA A 264 9.90 4.86 10.90
C ALA A 264 11.02 3.91 11.32
N GLN A 265 10.79 3.07 12.33
CA GLN A 265 11.75 2.05 12.78
C GLN A 265 12.04 1.02 11.68
N ARG A 266 11.02 0.58 10.93
CA ARG A 266 11.18 -0.35 9.81
C ARG A 266 11.98 0.28 8.67
N HIS A 267 11.76 1.55 8.35
CA HIS A 267 12.60 2.26 7.39
C HIS A 267 14.05 2.32 7.85
N HIS A 268 14.30 2.64 9.13
CA HIS A 268 15.65 2.67 9.68
C HIS A 268 16.35 1.30 9.62
N GLN A 269 15.64 0.22 9.96
CA GLN A 269 16.16 -1.14 9.83
C GLN A 269 16.50 -1.48 8.37
N ASN A 270 15.62 -1.14 7.43
CA ASN A 270 15.82 -1.41 6.02
C ASN A 270 16.99 -0.61 5.42
N GLU A 271 17.24 0.61 5.91
CA GLU A 271 18.42 1.41 5.54
C GLU A 271 19.72 0.69 5.92
N LEU A 272 19.78 0.09 7.12
CA LEU A 272 20.99 -0.55 7.64
C LEU A 272 21.21 -1.98 7.12
N MET A 273 20.13 -2.74 6.89
CA MET A 273 20.22 -4.16 6.53
C MET A 273 20.51 -4.41 5.04
N ARG A 274 20.57 -3.37 4.21
CA ARG A 274 20.77 -3.50 2.75
C ARG A 274 22.00 -2.74 2.23
N PRO A 275 23.22 -3.05 2.75
CA PRO A 275 24.44 -2.46 2.23
C PRO A 275 24.61 -2.77 0.74
N LEU A 276 25.29 -1.89 0.03
CA LEU A 276 25.70 -2.15 -1.35
C LEU A 276 26.93 -3.06 -1.32
N MET A 277 26.80 -4.32 -1.76
CA MET A 277 27.94 -5.24 -1.80
C MET A 277 28.92 -4.80 -2.89
N LEU A 278 30.07 -4.27 -2.49
CA LEU A 278 31.16 -3.86 -3.36
C LEU A 278 32.31 -4.89 -3.30
N PRO A 279 33.11 -5.05 -4.36
CA PRO A 279 34.30 -5.89 -4.30
C PRO A 279 35.27 -5.36 -3.24
N MET A 280 36.00 -6.27 -2.57
CA MET A 280 37.01 -5.88 -1.58
C MET A 280 38.21 -5.22 -2.26
N ILE A 281 38.83 -4.26 -1.57
CA ILE A 281 40.06 -3.59 -2.02
C ILE A 281 41.32 -4.17 -1.38
N CYS A 282 41.15 -5.02 -0.37
CA CYS A 282 42.20 -5.85 0.23
C CYS A 282 41.87 -7.34 0.08
N GLU A 283 42.83 -8.19 0.46
CA GLU A 283 42.60 -9.64 0.53
C GLU A 283 41.47 -9.98 1.52
N PRO A 284 40.50 -10.84 1.14
CA PRO A 284 39.45 -11.29 2.04
C PRO A 284 40.01 -12.00 3.27
N ARG A 285 39.31 -11.86 4.40
CA ARG A 285 39.65 -12.63 5.59
C ARG A 285 39.34 -14.10 5.38
N ASP A 286 40.28 -14.97 5.75
CA ASP A 286 40.06 -16.41 5.73
C ASP A 286 38.87 -16.81 6.61
N TYR A 287 38.06 -17.72 6.08
CA TYR A 287 36.95 -18.30 6.83
C TYR A 287 37.50 -19.29 7.86
N HIS A 288 37.21 -19.05 9.13
CA HIS A 288 37.41 -20.03 10.19
C HIS A 288 36.05 -20.55 10.64
N TYR A 289 35.80 -21.84 10.42
CA TYR A 289 34.64 -22.49 10.99
C TYR A 289 34.86 -22.64 12.49
N LEU A 290 33.95 -22.06 13.29
CA LEU A 290 33.91 -22.38 14.71
C LEU A 290 33.58 -23.87 14.83
N PRO A 291 34.31 -24.64 15.65
CA PRO A 291 33.91 -26.01 15.93
C PRO A 291 32.48 -25.99 16.49
N PRO A 292 31.65 -26.99 16.17
CA PRO A 292 30.30 -27.08 16.74
C PRO A 292 30.42 -26.99 18.25
N ALA A 293 29.58 -26.15 18.87
CA ALA A 293 29.59 -25.98 20.31
C ALA A 293 29.43 -27.37 20.95
N ALA A 294 30.29 -27.69 21.93
CA ALA A 294 30.33 -28.99 22.58
C ALA A 294 29.02 -29.35 23.36
N SER A 295 27.96 -28.54 23.24
CA SER A 295 26.64 -28.75 23.84
C SER A 295 25.67 -29.57 23.00
N ASP A 296 25.98 -29.86 21.73
CA ASP A 296 25.11 -30.67 20.86
C ASP A 296 25.51 -32.15 20.83
N ALA A 297 26.40 -32.58 21.72
CA ALA A 297 26.53 -33.98 22.10
C ALA A 297 25.33 -34.37 22.98
N ILE A 298 24.14 -34.35 22.38
CA ILE A 298 22.97 -35.06 22.91
C ILE A 298 23.41 -36.52 23.00
N SER A 299 23.43 -37.01 24.23
CA SER A 299 23.72 -38.38 24.58
C SER A 299 22.66 -39.30 23.99
N ASP A 300 22.86 -39.76 22.77
CA ASP A 300 22.20 -40.97 22.22
C ASP A 300 22.82 -42.24 22.84
N ALA A 301 22.93 -42.26 24.17
CA ALA A 301 23.43 -43.39 24.95
C ALA A 301 22.56 -43.57 26.18
N ASP A 302 21.31 -43.99 25.96
CA ASP A 302 20.50 -44.77 26.90
C ASP A 302 19.34 -45.45 26.12
N GLU A 303 19.66 -46.58 25.47
CA GLU A 303 18.74 -47.71 25.23
C GLU A 303 19.47 -49.03 25.49
#